data_AF-R1EW81-F1
#
_entry.id   AF-R1EW81-F1
#
_cell.length_a   1.000
_cell.length_b   1.000
_cell.length_c   1.000
_cell.angle_alpha   90.00
_cell.angle_beta   90.00
_cell.angle_gamma   90.00
#
_symmetry.space_group_name_H-M   'P 1'
#
loop_
_entity.id
_entity.type
_entity.pdbx_description
1 polymer ?
#
loop_
_entity_poly.entity_id
_entity_poly.type
_entity_poly.pdbx_seq_one_letter_code
_entity_poly.pdbx_strand_id
1 'polypeptide(L)'
;MPKTLYVQSDNASDNKCWTMLAFFAMMVHHSYVSEVFFSFLLVGHTHEDIDQFFSSLSKFLKRELTRVTTPSKFQEGIQQAMGNRAYGLIEPIDSVFDWIKWFEPYLLDTGDRATGIHEAYVDDEIHKPHHFWIHKKPSGDVVFHYKELATDPVWLPSTNPDEVKVSDPNGIPIFKRPPPDPMMEGASPREAPFASD
;
A
#
# COMPACT_ATOMS: atom_id res chain seq x y z
N MET A 1 -9.49 -4.41 14.34
CA MET A 1 -9.24 -3.76 13.03
C MET A 1 -10.58 -3.35 12.42
N PRO A 2 -10.63 -2.26 11.62
CA PRO A 2 -11.84 -1.88 10.91
C PRO A 2 -12.24 -2.96 9.89
N LYS A 3 -13.54 -3.06 9.59
CA LYS A 3 -14.04 -4.00 8.57
C LYS A 3 -13.52 -3.66 7.17
N THR A 4 -13.50 -2.37 6.86
CA THR A 4 -13.05 -1.84 5.57
C THR A 4 -11.87 -0.91 5.84
N LEU A 5 -10.77 -1.12 5.13
CA LEU A 5 -9.58 -0.27 5.23
C LEU A 5 -9.49 0.62 3.99
N TYR A 6 -9.46 1.94 4.19
CA TYR A 6 -9.20 2.91 3.14
C TYR A 6 -7.76 3.40 3.26
N VAL A 7 -6.97 3.23 2.21
CA VAL A 7 -5.58 3.68 2.14
C VAL A 7 -5.45 4.64 0.98
N GLN A 8 -4.95 5.84 1.27
CA GLN A 8 -4.53 6.82 0.27
C GLN A 8 -3.01 6.90 0.30
N SER A 9 -2.40 6.95 -0.88
CA SER A 9 -0.95 6.97 -1.04
C SER A 9 -0.54 7.93 -2.16
N ASP A 10 0.67 8.46 -2.07
CA ASP A 10 1.29 9.14 -3.19
C ASP A 10 1.57 8.15 -4.34
N ASN A 11 1.55 8.65 -5.57
CA ASN A 11 1.74 7.90 -6.82
C ASN A 11 3.23 7.69 -7.15
N ALA A 12 4.00 7.32 -6.12
CA ALA A 12 5.38 6.90 -6.24
C ALA A 12 5.45 5.40 -6.59
N SER A 13 6.46 5.00 -7.37
CA SER A 13 6.66 3.60 -7.79
C SER A 13 6.77 2.64 -6.62
N ASP A 14 7.39 3.08 -5.52
CA ASP A 14 7.62 2.25 -4.34
C ASP A 14 6.29 1.91 -3.63
N ASN A 15 5.31 2.81 -3.71
CA ASN A 15 3.96 2.60 -3.19
C ASN A 15 3.06 1.87 -4.19
N LYS A 16 3.20 2.17 -5.48
CA LYS A 16 2.41 1.61 -6.58
C LYS A 16 3.03 0.33 -7.12
N CYS A 17 3.21 -0.64 -6.23
CA CYS A 17 3.84 -1.91 -6.54
C CYS A 17 2.97 -3.12 -6.17
N TRP A 18 3.33 -4.27 -6.74
CA TRP A 18 2.68 -5.55 -6.47
C TRP A 18 2.77 -5.98 -5.00
N THR A 19 3.87 -5.65 -4.32
CA THR A 19 4.07 -5.98 -2.90
C THR A 19 3.00 -5.34 -2.01
N MET A 20 2.60 -4.10 -2.30
CA MET A 20 1.54 -3.42 -1.56
C MET A 20 0.16 -4.08 -1.80
N LEU A 21 -0.18 -4.40 -3.05
CA LEU A 21 -1.42 -5.16 -3.32
C LEU A 21 -1.42 -6.53 -2.63
N ALA A 22 -0.29 -7.24 -2.68
CA ALA A 22 -0.12 -8.53 -2.03
C ALA A 22 -0.27 -8.44 -0.51
N PHE A 23 0.30 -7.39 0.10
CA PHE A 23 0.17 -7.14 1.53
C PHE A 23 -1.30 -6.95 1.94
N PHE A 24 -2.03 -6.09 1.24
CA PHE A 24 -3.46 -5.89 1.50
C PHE A 24 -4.30 -7.14 1.22
N ALA A 25 -3.97 -7.89 0.18
CA ALA A 25 -4.63 -9.15 -0.14
C ALA A 25 -4.42 -10.22 0.93
N MET A 26 -3.21 -10.29 1.51
CA MET A 26 -2.93 -11.16 2.65
C MET A 26 -3.78 -10.76 3.86
N MET A 27 -3.92 -9.46 4.16
CA MET A 27 -4.77 -9.00 5.27
C MET A 27 -6.24 -9.41 5.08
N VAL A 28 -6.75 -9.32 3.86
CA VAL A 28 -8.10 -9.79 3.49
C VAL A 28 -8.19 -11.31 3.60
N HIS A 29 -7.16 -12.04 3.14
CA HIS A 29 -7.11 -13.49 3.20
C HIS A 29 -7.19 -14.03 4.63
N HIS A 30 -6.41 -13.45 5.55
CA HIS A 30 -6.43 -13.83 6.97
C HIS A 30 -7.52 -13.14 7.79
N SER A 31 -8.43 -12.41 7.12
CA SER A 31 -9.57 -11.74 7.74
C SER A 31 -9.21 -10.74 8.84
N TYR A 32 -8.03 -10.11 8.74
CA TYR A 32 -7.68 -8.92 9.51
C TYR A 32 -8.56 -7.72 9.14
N VAL A 33 -8.95 -7.66 7.88
CA VAL A 33 -9.96 -6.76 7.33
C VAL A 33 -10.84 -7.57 6.37
N SER A 34 -12.05 -7.09 6.08
CA SER A 34 -12.93 -7.72 5.09
C SER A 34 -12.61 -7.28 3.66
N GLU A 35 -12.24 -6.00 3.49
CA GLU A 35 -11.88 -5.44 2.19
C GLU A 35 -10.96 -4.23 2.34
N VAL A 36 -10.23 -3.91 1.28
CA VAL A 36 -9.33 -2.76 1.22
C VAL A 36 -9.64 -1.93 -0.03
N PHE A 37 -9.74 -0.62 0.14
CA PHE A 37 -9.70 0.35 -0.95
C PHE A 37 -8.35 1.06 -0.91
N PHE A 38 -7.54 0.86 -1.94
CA PHE A 38 -6.20 1.44 -2.04
C PHE A 38 -6.15 2.41 -3.20
N SER A 39 -5.86 3.68 -2.91
CA SER A 39 -6.02 4.79 -3.84
C SER A 39 -4.74 5.61 -3.94
N PHE A 40 -4.46 6.11 -5.13
CA PHE A 40 -3.31 6.95 -5.43
C PHE A 40 -3.74 8.37 -5.78
N LEU A 41 -2.99 9.35 -5.30
CA LEU A 41 -3.15 10.73 -5.76
C LEU A 41 -2.81 10.85 -7.24
N LEU A 42 -3.53 11.71 -7.96
CA LEU A 42 -3.14 12.06 -9.32
C LEU A 42 -1.92 12.97 -9.30
N VAL A 43 -1.06 12.83 -10.31
CA VAL A 43 0.12 13.69 -10.48
C VAL A 43 -0.33 15.16 -10.54
N GLY A 44 0.27 16.01 -9.72
CA GLY A 44 -0.10 17.43 -9.59
C GLY A 44 -1.13 17.73 -8.49
N HIS A 45 -1.67 16.71 -7.82
CA HIS A 45 -2.55 16.83 -6.65
C HIS A 45 -1.91 16.27 -5.37
N THR A 46 -0.57 16.28 -5.32
CA THR A 46 0.28 15.65 -4.28
C THR A 46 0.38 16.47 -2.98
N HIS A 47 -0.67 17.18 -2.60
CA HIS A 47 -0.72 17.93 -1.35
C HIS A 47 -1.81 17.35 -0.46
N GLU A 48 -1.41 16.44 0.41
CA GLU A 48 -2.25 15.85 1.45
C GLU A 48 -2.02 16.52 2.80
N ASP A 49 -2.93 16.26 3.75
CA ASP A 49 -2.83 16.73 5.13
C ASP A 49 -1.49 16.32 5.80
N ILE A 50 -0.94 15.17 5.38
CA ILE A 50 0.34 14.67 5.88
C ILE A 50 1.51 15.55 5.43
N ASP A 51 1.46 16.17 4.25
CA ASP A 51 2.47 17.13 3.78
C ASP A 51 2.47 18.38 4.64
N GLN A 52 1.28 18.85 5.05
CA GLN A 52 1.18 19.99 5.96
C GLN A 52 1.76 19.67 7.34
N PHE A 53 1.52 18.45 7.83
CA PHE A 53 2.11 17.95 9.07
C PHE A 53 3.65 17.96 8.98
N PHE A 54 4.23 17.35 7.95
CA PHE A 54 5.68 17.32 7.76
C PHE A 54 6.29 18.70 7.47
N SER A 55 5.57 19.59 6.79
CA SER A 55 5.98 20.98 6.58
C SER A 55 6.10 21.74 7.90
N SER A 56 5.12 21.55 8.79
CA SER A 56 5.14 22.16 10.13
C SER A 56 6.29 21.63 10.97
N LEU A 57 6.52 20.31 10.92
CA LEU A 57 7.64 19.65 11.56
C LEU A 57 8.99 20.16 11.04
N SER A 58 9.16 20.24 9.72
CA SER A 58 10.37 20.75 9.08
C SER A 58 10.68 22.20 9.48
N LYS A 59 9.65 23.07 9.56
CA LYS A 59 9.82 24.45 10.01
C LYS A 59 10.28 24.53 11.46
N PHE A 60 9.73 23.68 12.34
CA PHE A 60 10.17 23.60 13.73
C PHE A 60 11.63 23.14 13.83
N LEU A 61 11.98 22.04 13.15
CA LEU A 61 13.33 21.49 13.18
C LEU A 61 14.36 22.50 12.64
N LYS A 62 14.07 23.21 11.54
CA LYS A 62 14.98 24.23 10.98
C LYS A 62 15.19 25.41 11.92
N ARG A 63 14.20 25.74 12.75
CA ARG A 63 14.29 26.85 13.71
C ARG A 63 15.05 26.45 14.96
N GLU A 64 14.71 25.31 15.55
CA GLU A 64 15.26 24.86 16.84
C GLU A 64 16.57 24.08 16.71
N LEU A 65 16.76 23.36 15.58
CA LEU A 65 17.95 22.54 15.32
C LEU A 65 18.73 23.16 14.16
N THR A 66 19.74 23.97 14.50
CA THR A 66 20.65 24.55 13.50
C THR A 66 21.39 23.48 12.70
N ARG A 67 21.65 22.32 13.33
CA ARG A 67 22.29 21.16 12.70
C ARG A 67 21.93 19.86 13.43
N VAL A 68 21.48 18.87 12.68
CA VAL A 68 21.23 17.49 13.15
C VAL A 68 22.39 16.62 12.67
N THR A 69 23.10 15.96 13.58
CA THR A 69 24.31 15.17 13.26
C THR A 69 24.24 13.73 13.73
N THR A 70 23.21 13.35 14.49
CA THR A 70 23.00 12.00 15.00
C THR A 70 21.51 11.65 14.96
N PRO A 71 21.14 10.37 14.79
CA PRO A 71 19.74 9.92 14.87
C PRO A 71 19.06 10.28 16.19
N SER A 72 19.76 10.17 17.33
CA SER A 72 19.21 10.54 18.64
C SER A 72 18.84 12.02 18.72
N LYS A 73 19.68 12.92 18.18
CA LYS A 73 19.38 14.35 18.14
C LYS A 73 18.18 14.66 17.23
N PHE A 74 18.02 13.89 16.15
CA PHE A 74 16.85 13.98 15.31
C PHE A 74 15.60 13.57 16.09
N GLN A 75 15.62 12.41 16.75
CA GLN A 75 14.52 11.88 17.56
C GLN A 75 14.10 12.86 18.68
N GLU A 76 15.05 13.39 19.45
CA GLU A 76 14.79 14.43 20.46
C GLU A 76 14.10 15.66 19.86
N GLY A 77 14.56 16.09 18.70
CA GLY A 77 13.99 17.20 17.94
C GLY A 77 12.53 16.96 17.52
N ILE A 78 12.25 15.78 16.99
CA ILE A 78 10.88 15.37 16.61
C ILE A 78 10.00 15.30 17.87
N GLN A 79 10.49 14.71 18.96
CA GLN A 79 9.75 14.62 20.23
C GLN A 79 9.41 16.02 20.78
N GLN A 80 10.36 16.94 20.72
CA GLN A 80 10.14 18.33 21.14
C GLN A 80 9.10 19.03 20.25
N ALA A 81 9.16 18.83 18.93
CA ALA A 81 8.20 19.40 17.98
C ALA A 81 6.77 18.86 18.18
N MET A 82 6.67 17.58 18.52
CA MET A 82 5.41 16.88 18.78
C MET A 82 4.81 17.25 20.14
N GLY A 83 5.64 17.64 21.11
CA GLY A 83 5.21 18.00 22.45
C GLY A 83 4.40 16.89 23.11
N ASN A 84 3.28 17.26 23.76
CA ASN A 84 2.35 16.30 24.40
C ASN A 84 1.20 15.87 23.47
N ARG A 85 1.34 15.98 22.14
CA ARG A 85 0.27 15.56 21.22
C ARG A 85 0.08 14.05 21.31
N ALA A 86 -1.17 13.59 21.24
CA ALA A 86 -1.56 12.19 21.39
C ALA A 86 -0.97 11.22 20.34
N TYR A 87 -0.36 11.74 19.27
CA TYR A 87 0.28 10.98 18.20
C TYR A 87 1.77 10.69 18.44
N GLY A 88 2.30 11.01 19.63
CA GLY A 88 3.73 11.23 19.86
C GLY A 88 4.60 10.04 20.25
N LEU A 89 4.24 8.79 19.92
CA LEU A 89 5.19 7.69 20.09
C LEU A 89 6.19 7.73 18.94
N ILE A 90 7.46 7.98 19.27
CA ILE A 90 8.57 8.02 18.31
C ILE A 90 9.54 6.92 18.69
N GLU A 91 9.54 5.85 17.90
CA GLU A 91 10.44 4.72 18.09
C GLU A 91 11.39 4.61 16.90
N PRO A 92 12.69 4.39 17.13
CA PRO A 92 13.59 4.01 16.07
C PRO A 92 13.17 2.64 15.53
N ILE A 93 13.05 2.55 14.21
CA ILE A 93 12.85 1.29 13.51
C ILE A 93 14.22 0.94 12.93
N ASP A 94 14.84 -0.14 13.40
CA ASP A 94 16.19 -0.55 12.97
C ASP A 94 16.14 -1.53 11.78
N SER A 95 15.01 -2.20 11.58
CA SER A 95 14.80 -3.19 10.55
C SER A 95 13.35 -3.22 10.09
N VAL A 96 13.13 -3.70 8.87
CA VAL A 96 11.79 -3.93 8.32
C VAL A 96 11.69 -5.33 7.76
N PHE A 97 10.49 -5.89 7.73
CA PHE A 97 10.24 -7.18 7.10
C PHE A 97 10.46 -7.13 5.59
N ASP A 98 11.20 -8.11 5.06
CA ASP A 98 11.41 -8.29 3.62
C ASP A 98 10.19 -8.94 2.96
N TRP A 99 9.13 -8.14 2.83
CA TRP A 99 7.87 -8.57 2.21
C TRP A 99 8.05 -8.96 0.75
N ILE A 100 9.00 -8.35 0.04
CA ILE A 100 9.26 -8.63 -1.37
C ILE A 100 9.67 -10.09 -1.53
N LYS A 101 10.75 -10.52 -0.86
CA LYS A 101 11.21 -11.91 -0.93
C LYS A 101 10.20 -12.89 -0.34
N TRP A 102 9.47 -12.47 0.69
CA TRP A 102 8.50 -13.34 1.34
C TRP A 102 7.27 -13.63 0.46
N PHE A 103 6.80 -12.67 -0.34
CA PHE A 103 5.65 -12.87 -1.23
C PHE A 103 5.98 -13.60 -2.53
N GLU A 104 7.22 -13.54 -3.01
CA GLU A 104 7.67 -14.18 -4.27
C GLU A 104 7.10 -15.59 -4.53
N PRO A 105 7.14 -16.55 -3.58
CA PRO A 105 6.64 -17.91 -3.81
C PRO A 105 5.11 -18.05 -3.76
N TYR A 106 4.36 -16.98 -3.51
CA TYR A 106 2.89 -16.97 -3.39
C TYR A 106 2.21 -16.18 -4.49
N LEU A 107 2.90 -15.21 -5.09
CA LEU A 107 2.37 -14.43 -6.20
C LEU A 107 2.20 -15.29 -7.45
N LEU A 108 1.20 -14.94 -8.25
CA LEU A 108 1.08 -15.46 -9.61
C LEU A 108 2.33 -15.14 -10.42
N ASP A 109 2.67 -16.06 -11.31
CA ASP A 109 3.74 -15.83 -12.29
C ASP A 109 3.20 -14.90 -13.37
N THR A 110 3.27 -13.60 -13.10
CA THR A 110 3.08 -12.58 -14.13
C THR A 110 4.37 -12.60 -14.94
N GLY A 111 4.36 -13.32 -16.06
CA GLY A 111 5.53 -13.73 -16.85
C GLY A 111 6.52 -12.64 -17.27
N ASP A 112 6.18 -11.37 -17.05
CA ASP A 112 7.10 -10.28 -16.83
C ASP A 112 6.46 -9.41 -15.74
N ARG A 113 6.97 -9.43 -14.51
CA ARG A 113 6.52 -8.44 -13.51
C ARG A 113 6.95 -7.09 -14.04
N ALA A 114 6.04 -6.41 -14.76
CA ALA A 114 6.17 -4.98 -15.00
C ALA A 114 6.55 -4.34 -13.65
N THR A 115 7.47 -3.40 -13.67
CA THR A 115 8.09 -2.79 -12.49
C THR A 115 7.10 -2.09 -11.54
N GLY A 116 5.79 -2.19 -11.78
CA GLY A 116 4.71 -1.88 -10.85
C GLY A 116 3.34 -2.20 -11.44
N ILE A 117 2.31 -1.63 -10.82
CA ILE A 117 0.89 -1.71 -11.25
C ILE A 117 0.47 -0.41 -11.97
N HIS A 118 1.43 0.23 -12.63
CA HIS A 118 1.27 1.54 -13.26
C HIS A 118 0.39 1.50 -14.49
N GLU A 119 0.48 0.39 -15.24
CA GLU A 119 -0.24 0.16 -16.48
C GLU A 119 -0.87 -1.23 -16.45
N ALA A 120 -2.10 -1.33 -16.93
CA ALA A 120 -2.76 -2.60 -17.19
C ALA A 120 -3.07 -2.70 -18.68
N TYR A 121 -2.70 -3.81 -19.30
CA TYR A 121 -2.90 -4.08 -20.71
C TYR A 121 -4.14 -4.96 -20.87
N VAL A 122 -5.19 -4.44 -21.49
CA VAL A 122 -6.45 -5.15 -21.76
C VAL A 122 -6.81 -4.92 -23.22
N ASP A 123 -6.95 -5.99 -24.00
CA ASP A 123 -7.34 -5.92 -25.42
C ASP A 123 -6.55 -4.88 -26.25
N ASP A 124 -5.22 -4.86 -26.08
CA ASP A 124 -4.27 -3.90 -26.70
C ASP A 124 -4.40 -2.43 -26.23
N GLU A 125 -5.25 -2.14 -25.24
CA GLU A 125 -5.34 -0.82 -24.59
C GLU A 125 -4.50 -0.74 -23.31
N ILE A 126 -3.94 0.45 -23.06
CA ILE A 126 -3.16 0.76 -21.86
C ILE A 126 -4.04 1.56 -20.90
N HIS A 127 -4.39 0.95 -19.77
CA HIS A 127 -5.09 1.60 -18.68
C HIS A 127 -4.11 2.09 -17.62
N LYS A 128 -4.44 3.17 -16.91
CA LYS A 128 -3.62 3.71 -15.80
C LYS A 128 -4.36 3.63 -14.46
N PRO A 129 -4.29 2.48 -13.75
CA PRO A 129 -5.01 2.28 -12.51
C PRO A 129 -4.59 3.29 -11.42
N HIS A 130 -5.53 3.94 -10.73
CA HIS A 130 -5.24 4.74 -9.51
C HIS A 130 -6.07 4.31 -8.30
N HIS A 131 -7.11 3.52 -8.48
CA HIS A 131 -7.92 3.04 -7.37
C HIS A 131 -8.07 1.54 -7.47
N PHE A 132 -7.88 0.85 -6.36
CA PHE A 132 -7.94 -0.59 -6.24
C PHE A 132 -8.95 -0.98 -5.16
N TRP A 133 -9.67 -2.05 -5.40
CA TRP A 133 -10.55 -2.67 -4.41
C TRP A 133 -10.20 -4.14 -4.29
N ILE A 134 -9.85 -4.56 -3.08
CA ILE A 134 -9.35 -5.90 -2.76
C ILE A 134 -10.33 -6.54 -1.79
N HIS A 135 -10.84 -7.72 -2.15
CA HIS A 135 -11.85 -8.41 -1.35
C HIS A 135 -11.76 -9.94 -1.50
N LYS A 136 -12.45 -10.64 -0.61
CA LYS A 136 -12.55 -12.11 -0.62
C LYS A 136 -13.86 -12.53 -1.28
N LYS A 137 -13.77 -13.38 -2.29
CA LYS A 137 -14.92 -13.99 -2.95
C LYS A 137 -15.62 -15.00 -2.04
N PRO A 138 -16.89 -15.34 -2.29
CA PRO A 138 -17.55 -16.47 -1.61
C PRO A 138 -16.79 -17.80 -1.73
N SER A 139 -15.98 -17.99 -2.78
CA SER A 139 -15.10 -19.16 -2.93
C SER A 139 -13.94 -19.20 -1.92
N GLY A 140 -13.62 -18.07 -1.27
CA GLY A 140 -12.48 -17.91 -0.38
C GLY A 140 -11.25 -17.27 -1.05
N ASP A 141 -11.25 -17.16 -2.38
CA ASP A 141 -10.16 -16.54 -3.13
C ASP A 141 -10.13 -15.03 -2.91
N VAL A 142 -8.93 -14.46 -2.80
CA VAL A 142 -8.75 -13.01 -2.76
C VAL A 142 -8.45 -12.49 -4.15
N VAL A 143 -9.20 -11.48 -4.56
CA VAL A 143 -9.10 -10.83 -5.86
C VAL A 143 -9.02 -9.32 -5.69
N PHE A 144 -8.59 -8.63 -6.73
CA PHE A 144 -8.70 -7.19 -6.81
C PHE A 144 -9.34 -6.71 -8.10
N HIS A 145 -9.87 -5.50 -8.03
CA HIS A 145 -10.37 -4.70 -9.13
C HIS A 145 -9.63 -3.36 -9.15
N TYR A 146 -9.70 -2.66 -10.28
CA TYR A 146 -9.15 -1.31 -10.37
C TYR A 146 -10.04 -0.33 -11.13
N LYS A 147 -9.73 0.96 -10.99
CA LYS A 147 -10.22 2.07 -11.81
C LYS A 147 -9.07 2.99 -12.18
N GLU A 148 -9.21 3.71 -13.28
CA GLU A 148 -8.24 4.74 -13.64
C GLU A 148 -8.39 5.97 -12.75
N LEU A 149 -9.62 6.37 -12.43
CA LEU A 149 -9.96 7.48 -11.52
C LEU A 149 -11.00 7.04 -10.48
N ALA A 150 -11.01 7.68 -9.31
CA ALA A 150 -11.97 7.34 -8.24
C ALA A 150 -13.42 7.57 -8.67
N THR A 151 -13.61 8.61 -9.49
CA THR A 151 -14.90 9.02 -10.04
C THR A 151 -15.38 8.10 -11.14
N ASP A 152 -14.50 7.29 -11.73
CA ASP A 152 -14.90 6.37 -12.79
C ASP A 152 -15.97 5.46 -12.24
N PRO A 153 -17.04 5.25 -13.01
CA PRO A 153 -18.11 4.51 -12.47
C PRO A 153 -17.71 3.02 -12.49
N VAL A 154 -17.19 2.48 -13.57
CA VAL A 154 -16.87 1.05 -13.70
C VAL A 154 -15.64 0.64 -12.89
N TRP A 155 -15.70 -0.54 -12.25
CA TRP A 155 -14.51 -1.26 -11.76
C TRP A 155 -14.09 -2.28 -12.82
N LEU A 156 -12.80 -2.33 -13.14
CA LEU A 156 -12.21 -3.27 -14.09
C LEU A 156 -11.56 -4.46 -13.36
N PRO A 157 -11.47 -5.65 -14.00
CA PRO A 157 -12.01 -5.98 -15.33
C PRO A 157 -13.56 -6.05 -15.31
N SER A 158 -14.21 -5.68 -16.43
CA SER A 158 -15.65 -5.94 -16.63
C SER A 158 -15.83 -7.31 -17.26
N THR A 159 -16.85 -8.06 -16.86
CA THR A 159 -17.25 -9.32 -17.53
C THR A 159 -18.52 -9.21 -18.36
N ASN A 160 -19.06 -7.99 -18.56
CA ASN A 160 -20.24 -7.76 -19.39
C ASN A 160 -20.09 -6.41 -20.17
N PRO A 161 -20.20 -6.40 -21.51
CA PRO A 161 -19.85 -5.25 -22.35
C PRO A 161 -20.72 -3.98 -22.21
N ASP A 162 -21.93 -4.04 -21.63
CA ASP A 162 -22.90 -2.95 -21.75
C ASP A 162 -23.40 -2.30 -20.43
N GLU A 163 -22.90 -2.69 -19.25
CA GLU A 163 -23.35 -2.06 -17.99
C GLU A 163 -22.23 -1.64 -17.03
N VAL A 164 -22.41 -0.42 -16.53
CA VAL A 164 -21.53 0.26 -15.59
C VAL A 164 -21.90 -0.11 -14.14
N LYS A 165 -20.89 -0.62 -13.39
CA LYS A 165 -20.86 -1.01 -11.95
C LYS A 165 -21.72 -2.22 -11.55
N VAL A 166 -21.08 -3.38 -11.43
CA VAL A 166 -20.91 -4.18 -10.18
C VAL A 166 -19.69 -5.10 -10.42
N SER A 167 -18.87 -5.32 -9.39
CA SER A 167 -17.74 -6.30 -9.36
C SER A 167 -17.91 -7.45 -10.35
N ASP A 168 -16.98 -7.58 -11.30
CA ASP A 168 -16.78 -8.87 -11.93
C ASP A 168 -16.54 -9.93 -10.83
N PRO A 169 -17.30 -11.05 -10.77
CA PRO A 169 -16.99 -12.11 -9.82
C PRO A 169 -15.62 -12.74 -10.07
N ASN A 170 -15.01 -12.56 -11.23
CA ASN A 170 -13.72 -13.18 -11.53
C ASN A 170 -12.59 -12.37 -10.92
N GLY A 171 -12.56 -11.04 -11.09
CA GLY A 171 -11.52 -10.17 -10.54
C GLY A 171 -10.12 -10.60 -10.95
N ILE A 172 -9.10 -9.87 -10.53
CA ILE A 172 -7.72 -10.27 -10.79
C ILE A 172 -7.21 -11.04 -9.56
N PRO A 173 -6.91 -12.34 -9.67
CA PRO A 173 -6.30 -13.08 -8.58
C PRO A 173 -4.89 -12.54 -8.31
N ILE A 174 -4.46 -12.60 -7.06
CA ILE A 174 -3.12 -12.12 -6.64
C ILE A 174 -2.19 -13.29 -6.37
N PHE A 175 -2.73 -14.33 -5.72
CA PHE A 175 -1.95 -15.45 -5.23
C PHE A 175 -2.20 -16.70 -6.07
N LYS A 176 -1.12 -17.42 -6.43
CA LYS A 176 -1.23 -18.81 -6.92
C LYS A 176 -1.62 -19.76 -5.79
N ARG A 177 -1.21 -19.41 -4.57
CA ARG A 177 -1.64 -20.00 -3.30
C ARG A 177 -1.47 -18.95 -2.22
N PRO A 178 -2.40 -18.82 -1.25
CA PRO A 178 -2.27 -17.80 -0.22
C PRO A 178 -1.00 -17.98 0.64
N PRO A 179 -0.35 -16.88 1.06
CA PRO A 179 0.75 -16.93 2.01
C PRO A 179 0.27 -17.36 3.41
N PRO A 180 1.13 -17.97 4.23
CA PRO A 180 0.80 -18.28 5.62
C PRO A 180 0.54 -16.99 6.40
N ASP A 181 -0.13 -17.11 7.54
CA ASP A 181 -0.37 -15.96 8.41
C ASP A 181 0.95 -15.50 9.06
N PRO A 182 1.44 -14.27 8.80
CA PRO A 182 2.71 -13.80 9.35
C PRO A 182 2.69 -13.60 10.87
N MET A 183 1.51 -13.62 11.51
CA MET A 183 1.39 -13.57 12.97
C MET A 183 1.53 -14.94 13.64
N MET A 184 1.57 -16.02 12.84
CA MET A 184 1.85 -17.36 13.35
C MET A 184 3.35 -17.58 13.54
N GLU A 185 3.69 -18.28 14.61
CA GLU A 185 5.09 -18.57 14.96
C GLU A 185 5.82 -19.27 13.80
N GLY A 186 6.98 -18.74 13.40
CA GLY A 186 7.81 -19.27 12.33
C GLY A 186 7.32 -18.98 10.90
N ALA A 187 6.22 -18.25 10.73
CA ALA A 187 5.68 -17.89 9.42
C ALA A 187 6.01 -16.45 8.97
N SER A 188 6.47 -15.60 9.88
CA SER A 188 6.78 -14.19 9.61
C SER A 188 7.90 -14.03 8.58
N PRO A 189 7.87 -12.96 7.76
CA PRO A 189 9.01 -12.60 6.93
C PRO A 189 10.27 -12.40 7.77
N ARG A 190 11.43 -12.55 7.14
CA ARG A 190 12.69 -12.18 7.78
C ARG A 190 12.81 -10.66 7.82
N GLU A 191 13.37 -10.16 8.90
CA GLU A 191 13.82 -8.78 8.95
C GLU A 191 15.00 -8.59 7.99
N ALA A 192 14.99 -7.47 7.28
CA ALA A 192 16.10 -6.90 6.55
C ALA A 192 16.47 -5.57 7.23
N PRO A 193 17.77 -5.28 7.39
CA PRO A 193 18.17 -3.93 7.79
C PRO A 193 17.70 -2.94 6.73
N PHE A 194 17.45 -1.69 7.12
CA PHE A 194 17.36 -0.62 6.13
C PHE A 194 18.61 -0.65 5.26
N ALA A 195 18.44 -0.56 3.94
CA ALA A 195 19.57 -0.50 3.02
C ALA A 195 20.50 0.63 3.52
N SER A 196 21.71 0.26 3.94
CA SER A 196 22.75 1.24 4.21
C SER A 196 23.15 1.83 2.87
N ASP A 197 22.77 3.09 2.63
CA ASP A 197 23.25 3.91 1.51
C ASP A 197 24.79 3.85 1.38
#